data_AF-A0A0X3VA08-F1
#
_entry.id   AF-A0A0X3VA08-F1
#
_cell.length_a   1.000
_cell.length_b   1.000
_cell.length_c   1.000
_cell.angle_alpha   90.00
_cell.angle_beta   90.00
_cell.angle_gamma   90.00
#
_symmetry.space_group_name_H-M   'P 1'
#
loop_
_entity.id
_entity.type
_entity.pdbx_description
1 polymer ?
#
loop_
_entity_poly.entity_id
_entity_poly.type
_entity_poly.pdbx_seq_one_letter_code
_entity_poly.pdbx_strand_id
1 'polypeptide(L)'
;MSSLPLTATLGAARMLGRALVLPLEPTAELRDLHRQAWSALPDPWPPPEDWIPHISLALNVPTPARAAAVALFTTDAPIHGHFVSARSYNTETRTLTNLPNLPPA
;
A
#
# COMPACT_ATOMS: atom_id res chain seq x y z
N MET A 1 3.52 15.79 -12.02
CA MET A 1 2.58 15.58 -10.89
C MET A 1 1.69 14.42 -11.28
N SER A 2 1.62 13.37 -10.48
CA SER A 2 0.75 12.22 -10.77
C SER A 2 -0.69 12.53 -10.37
N SER A 3 -1.61 12.36 -11.31
CA SER A 3 -3.05 12.52 -11.11
C SER A 3 -3.72 11.17 -10.84
N LEU A 4 -4.90 11.21 -10.22
CA LEU A 4 -5.77 10.06 -10.00
C LEU A 4 -6.87 10.04 -11.08
N PRO A 5 -7.38 8.87 -11.50
CA PRO A 5 -7.07 7.54 -10.98
C PRO A 5 -5.73 6.97 -11.47
N LEU A 6 -5.07 6.18 -10.63
CA LEU A 6 -3.82 5.49 -10.96
C LEU A 6 -4.01 3.97 -10.94
N THR A 7 -3.57 3.26 -11.97
CA THR A 7 -3.64 1.79 -12.04
C THR A 7 -2.90 1.13 -10.89
N ALA A 8 -3.49 0.07 -10.35
CA ALA A 8 -2.90 -0.80 -9.34
C ALA A 8 -2.85 -2.24 -9.85
N THR A 9 -1.68 -2.87 -9.74
CA THR A 9 -1.49 -4.30 -9.99
C THR A 9 -0.95 -4.95 -8.74
N LEU A 10 -1.62 -5.99 -8.26
CA LEU A 10 -1.19 -6.80 -7.13
C LEU A 10 -0.47 -8.05 -7.60
N GLY A 11 0.68 -8.31 -6.98
CA GLY A 11 1.42 -9.55 -7.15
C GLY A 11 0.94 -10.65 -6.21
N ALA A 12 1.58 -11.82 -6.33
CA ALA A 12 1.31 -12.97 -5.48
C ALA A 12 1.60 -12.69 -4.00
N ALA A 13 0.80 -13.33 -3.13
CA ALA A 13 0.97 -13.19 -1.69
C ALA A 13 2.38 -13.60 -1.23
N ARG A 14 2.93 -12.83 -0.29
CA ARG A 14 4.24 -13.11 0.32
C ARG A 14 4.31 -12.61 1.75
N MET A 15 5.34 -13.05 2.46
CA MET A 15 5.67 -12.48 3.76
C MET A 15 6.43 -11.15 3.60
N LEU A 16 6.09 -10.16 4.43
CA LEU A 16 6.85 -8.95 4.68
C LEU A 16 7.09 -8.84 6.18
N GLY A 17 8.28 -9.24 6.62
CA GLY A 17 8.58 -9.42 8.05
C GLY A 17 7.65 -10.46 8.69
N ARG A 18 6.74 -10.00 9.56
CA ARG A 18 5.74 -10.83 10.25
C ARG A 18 4.34 -10.74 9.64
N ALA A 19 4.16 -9.95 8.58
CA ALA A 19 2.88 -9.75 7.91
C ALA A 19 2.78 -10.60 6.63
N LEU A 20 1.60 -11.14 6.37
CA LEU A 20 1.24 -11.69 5.06
C LEU A 20 0.63 -10.55 4.24
N VAL A 21 1.13 -10.35 3.02
CA VAL A 21 0.76 -9.19 2.20
C VAL A 21 0.56 -9.58 0.74
N LEU A 22 -0.25 -8.79 0.03
CA LEU A 22 -0.22 -8.69 -1.43
C LEU A 22 0.68 -7.50 -1.81
N PRO A 23 1.82 -7.71 -2.49
CA PRO A 23 2.65 -6.61 -2.94
C PRO A 23 1.95 -5.85 -4.07
N LEU A 24 2.12 -4.53 -4.09
CA LEU A 24 1.71 -3.66 -5.19
C LEU A 24 2.92 -3.40 -6.10
N GLU A 25 2.69 -3.35 -7.41
CA GLU A 25 3.71 -2.93 -8.37
C GLU A 25 4.13 -1.46 -8.11
N PRO A 26 5.42 -1.19 -7.82
CA PRO A 26 5.88 0.14 -7.41
C PRO A 26 6.20 1.03 -8.63
N THR A 27 5.19 1.41 -9.41
CA THR A 27 5.39 2.29 -10.58
C THR A 27 5.94 3.66 -10.18
N ALA A 28 6.55 4.36 -11.14
CA ALA A 28 7.06 5.71 -10.91
C ALA A 28 5.92 6.66 -10.47
N GLU A 29 4.75 6.56 -11.10
CA GLU A 29 3.58 7.36 -10.78
C GLU A 29 3.06 7.08 -9.37
N LEU A 30 3.12 5.82 -8.91
CA LEU A 30 2.72 5.46 -7.54
C LEU A 30 3.70 6.03 -6.51
N ARG A 31 5.00 6.00 -6.82
CA ARG A 31 6.04 6.61 -5.99
C ARG A 31 5.87 8.12 -5.92
N ASP A 32 5.57 8.77 -7.03
CA ASP A 32 5.32 10.21 -7.13
C ASP A 32 4.06 10.61 -6.36
N LEU A 33 2.99 9.82 -6.49
CA LEU A 33 1.75 9.99 -5.72
C LEU A 33 2.03 9.86 -4.21
N HIS A 34 2.80 8.85 -3.80
CA HIS A 34 3.15 8.65 -2.40
C HIS A 34 4.00 9.79 -1.84
N ARG A 35 5.01 10.27 -2.57
CA ARG A 35 5.83 11.42 -2.16
C ARG A 35 4.98 12.68 -1.94
N GLN A 36 4.02 12.93 -2.82
CA GLN A 36 3.09 14.05 -2.66
C GLN A 36 2.19 13.89 -1.42
N ALA A 37 1.65 12.69 -1.19
CA ALA A 37 0.85 12.40 0.01
C ALA A 37 1.67 12.52 1.30
N TRP A 38 2.91 12.05 1.28
CA TRP A 38 3.87 12.13 2.39
C TRP A 38 4.16 13.59 2.74
N SER A 39 4.52 14.43 1.76
CA SER A 39 4.81 15.85 1.99
C SER A 39 3.63 16.69 2.49
N ALA A 40 2.40 16.19 2.39
CA ALA A 40 1.20 16.85 2.91
C ALA A 40 0.96 16.59 4.41
N LEU A 41 1.76 15.72 5.03
CA LEU A 41 1.62 15.31 6.43
C LEU A 41 2.64 16.03 7.32
N PRO A 42 2.30 16.32 8.59
CA PRO A 42 3.17 17.08 9.49
C PRO A 42 4.36 16.26 10.05
N ASP A 43 4.19 14.96 10.27
CA ASP A 43 5.24 14.04 10.76
C ASP A 43 5.09 12.63 10.16
N PRO A 44 5.21 12.49 8.84
CA PRO A 44 5.04 11.22 8.15
C PRO A 44 6.25 10.29 8.32
N TRP A 45 5.96 9.01 8.55
CA TRP A 45 6.95 7.93 8.61
C TRP A 45 6.39 6.66 7.96
N PRO A 46 7.21 5.83 7.28
CA PRO A 46 8.65 5.97 6.97
C PRO A 46 8.93 6.98 5.85
N PRO A 47 10.22 7.33 5.57
CA PRO A 47 10.57 8.10 4.39
C PRO A 47 10.05 7.47 3.09
N PRO A 48 9.70 8.25 2.05
CA PRO A 48 9.07 7.73 0.84
C PRO A 48 9.90 6.68 0.08
N GLU A 49 11.23 6.76 0.17
CA GLU A 49 12.19 5.81 -0.38
C GLU A 49 12.11 4.43 0.26
N ASP A 50 11.83 4.39 1.57
CA ASP A 50 11.73 3.17 2.37
C ASP A 50 10.32 2.56 2.31
N TRP A 51 9.37 3.27 1.72
CA TRP A 51 8.01 2.77 1.57
C TRP A 51 7.98 1.53 0.66
N ILE A 52 7.33 0.47 1.14
CA ILE A 52 7.06 -0.74 0.37
C ILE A 52 5.55 -0.81 0.13
N PRO A 53 5.05 -0.59 -1.09
CA PRO A 53 3.62 -0.58 -1.35
C PRO A 53 3.05 -2.01 -1.25
N HIS A 54 2.06 -2.21 -0.39
CA HIS A 54 1.43 -3.51 -0.19
C HIS A 54 0.04 -3.38 0.44
N ILE A 55 -0.76 -4.45 0.34
CA ILE A 55 -1.99 -4.63 1.11
C ILE A 55 -1.71 -5.70 2.16
N SER A 56 -1.87 -5.35 3.45
CA SER A 56 -1.78 -6.33 4.52
C SER A 56 -3.01 -7.23 4.55
N LEU A 57 -2.81 -8.55 4.53
CA LEU A 57 -3.87 -9.55 4.66
C LEU A 57 -3.98 -10.06 6.11
N ALA A 58 -2.83 -10.30 6.75
CA ALA A 58 -2.74 -10.73 8.13
C ALA A 58 -1.46 -10.20 8.77
N LEU A 59 -1.53 -9.87 10.06
CA LEU A 59 -0.38 -9.44 10.86
C LEU A 59 0.02 -10.55 11.84
N ASN A 60 1.28 -10.54 12.27
CA ASN A 60 1.82 -11.45 13.29
C ASN A 60 1.72 -12.95 12.98
N VAL A 61 1.85 -13.33 11.70
CA VAL A 61 1.75 -14.74 11.28
C VAL A 61 2.86 -15.58 11.94
N PRO A 62 2.51 -16.62 12.73
CA PRO A 62 3.49 -17.49 13.38
C PRO A 62 4.41 -18.17 12.37
N THR A 63 5.71 -18.28 12.66
CA THR A 63 6.70 -18.89 11.75
C THR A 63 6.27 -20.26 11.20
N PRO A 64 5.74 -21.20 12.02
CA PRO A 64 5.30 -22.50 11.51
C PRO A 64 4.16 -22.44 10.49
N ALA A 65 3.36 -21.36 10.51
CA ALA A 65 2.19 -21.21 9.64
C ALA A 65 2.48 -20.43 8.34
N ARG A 66 3.65 -19.79 8.21
CA ARG A 66 3.91 -18.84 7.10
C ARG A 66 3.82 -19.48 5.71
N ALA A 67 4.38 -20.67 5.53
CA ALA A 67 4.35 -21.35 4.23
C ALA A 67 2.91 -21.71 3.81
N ALA A 68 2.13 -22.28 4.74
CA ALA A 68 0.72 -22.59 4.50
C ALA A 68 -0.11 -21.33 4.24
N ALA A 69 0.14 -20.26 5.00
CA ALA A 69 -0.54 -18.98 4.82
C ALA A 69 -0.28 -18.38 3.43
N VAL A 70 0.96 -18.42 2.93
CA VAL A 70 1.27 -17.97 1.56
C VAL A 70 0.54 -18.84 0.52
N ALA A 71 0.57 -20.16 0.69
CA ALA A 71 -0.06 -21.09 -0.26
C ALA A 71 -1.57 -20.90 -0.40
N LEU A 72 -2.27 -20.52 0.68
CA LEU A 72 -3.72 -20.24 0.66
C LEU A 72 -4.13 -19.07 -0.26
N PHE A 73 -3.22 -18.14 -0.53
CA PHE A 73 -3.50 -16.93 -1.33
C PHE A 73 -2.83 -16.97 -2.71
N THR A 74 -2.47 -18.15 -3.19
CA THR A 74 -1.97 -18.32 -4.56
C THR A 74 -3.15 -18.09 -5.51
N THR A 75 -3.17 -16.93 -6.19
CA THR A 75 -4.15 -16.63 -7.24
C THR A 75 -3.55 -16.94 -8.60
N ASP A 76 -4.33 -17.56 -9.48
CA ASP A 76 -3.86 -17.91 -10.83
C ASP A 76 -3.74 -16.68 -11.77
N ALA A 77 -4.33 -15.55 -11.38
CA ALA A 77 -4.30 -14.31 -12.14
C ALA A 77 -3.89 -13.11 -11.26
N PRO A 78 -3.21 -12.10 -11.85
CA PRO A 78 -2.97 -10.82 -11.19
C PRO A 78 -4.30 -10.12 -10.85
N ILE A 79 -4.35 -9.47 -9.70
CA ILE A 79 -5.50 -8.63 -9.31
C ILE A 79 -5.20 -7.19 -9.73
N HIS A 80 -6.15 -6.58 -10.43
CA HIS A 80 -6.05 -5.21 -10.91
C HIS A 80 -7.07 -4.29 -10.25
N GLY A 81 -6.75 -3.01 -10.15
CA GLY A 81 -7.63 -1.98 -9.61
C GLY A 81 -7.12 -0.57 -9.90
N HIS A 82 -7.68 0.41 -9.21
CA HIS A 82 -7.28 1.80 -9.32
C HIS A 82 -7.21 2.47 -7.94
N PHE A 83 -6.18 3.26 -7.70
CA PHE A 83 -6.18 4.28 -6.67
C PHE A 83 -7.03 5.46 -7.14
N VAL A 84 -7.99 5.89 -6.33
CA VAL A 84 -8.94 6.98 -6.69
C VAL A 84 -8.93 8.14 -5.70
N SER A 85 -8.30 7.96 -4.54
CA SER A 85 -8.18 8.98 -3.50
C SER A 85 -7.00 8.65 -2.57
N ALA A 86 -6.49 9.65 -1.87
CA ALA A 86 -5.50 9.48 -0.81
C ALA A 86 -6.08 9.98 0.53
N ARG A 87 -5.77 9.27 1.61
CA ARG A 87 -6.21 9.60 2.97
C ARG A 87 -5.06 9.32 3.93
N SER A 88 -5.06 10.04 5.05
CA SER A 88 -4.23 9.73 6.20
C SER A 88 -5.06 9.06 7.28
N TYR A 89 -4.45 8.18 8.04
CA TYR A 89 -5.06 7.49 9.17
C TYR A 89 -4.27 7.83 10.43
N ASN A 90 -4.95 8.42 11.42
CA ASN A 90 -4.36 8.65 12.73
C ASN A 90 -4.64 7.43 13.62
N THR A 91 -3.58 6.77 14.10
CA THR A 91 -3.72 5.54 14.90
C THR A 91 -4.22 5.80 16.31
N GLU A 92 -3.90 6.95 16.90
CA GLU A 92 -4.31 7.33 18.25
C GLU A 92 -5.81 7.61 18.32
N THR A 93 -6.31 8.43 17.38
CA THR A 93 -7.72 8.82 17.32
C THR A 93 -8.58 7.87 16.48
N ARG A 94 -7.95 6.99 15.69
CA ARG A 94 -8.59 6.10 14.71
C ARG A 94 -9.44 6.84 13.68
N THR A 95 -9.01 8.05 13.30
CA THR A 95 -9.72 8.88 12.34
C THR A 95 -9.04 8.88 10.97
N LEU A 96 -9.86 9.05 9.93
CA LEU A 96 -9.39 9.24 8.57
C LEU A 96 -9.54 10.71 8.18
N THR A 97 -8.48 11.27 7.59
CA THR A 97 -8.51 12.60 6.99
C THR A 97 -8.21 12.47 5.52
N ASN A 98 -9.11 12.98 4.67
CA ASN A 98 -8.85 13.03 3.24
C ASN A 98 -7.67 13.97 2.98
N LEU A 99 -6.69 13.51 2.21
CA LEU A 99 -5.66 14.38 1.71
C LEU A 99 -6.23 15.13 0.50
N PRO A 100 -5.93 16.43 0.35
CA PRO A 100 -6.43 17.20 -0.78
C PRO A 100 -6.07 16.45 -2.07
N ASN A 101 -7.06 16.35 -2.98
CA ASN A 101 -6.84 15.77 -4.29
C ASN A 101 -5.63 16.48 -4.90
N LEU A 102 -4.56 15.72 -5.16
CA LEU A 102 -3.45 16.20 -5.96
C LEU A 102 -4.06 16.67 -7.28
N PRO A 103 -3.76 17.91 -7.71
CA PRO A 103 -4.55 18.59 -8.73
C PRO A 103 -4.68 17.72 -9.99
N PRO A 104 -5.87 17.67 -10.62
CA PRO A 104 -6.00 17.03 -11.92
C PRO A 104 -5.05 17.72 -12.92
N ALA A 105 -4.48 16.90 -13.81
CA ALA A 105 -3.62 17.36 -14.89
C ALA A 105 -4.35 18.33 -15.84
#